data_AF-A0A6B1ELM7-F1
#
_entry.id   AF-A0A6B1ELM7-F1
#
_cell.length_a   1.000
_cell.length_b   1.000
_cell.length_c   1.000
_cell.angle_alpha   90.00
_cell.angle_beta   90.00
_cell.angle_gamma   90.00
#
_symmetry.space_group_name_H-M   'P 1'
#
loop_
_entity.id
_entity.type
_entity.pdbx_description
1 polymer ?
#
loop_
_entity_poly.entity_id
_entity_poly.type
_entity_poly.pdbx_seq_one_letter_code
_entity_poly.pdbx_strand_id
1 'polypeptide(L)'
;MHNGVEIKSYIFPNPNEVFGVTSSDPFDQMPPEWHWYYAFNEGQLLFATGTTPQLIQASINRRTGNSEKFSEHPSYQKLTGKLGTDNNVLLAISPITAFKSILPVVEQADPNSAAMIQMFSGVFMNLPENYSIGFSAKAGDNSIDTKLLLTLGDFKPLFQAFGMMFGM
;
A
#
# COMPACT_ATOMS: atom_id res chain seq x y z
N MET A 1 4.52 2.52 -20.01
CA MET A 1 4.19 3.96 -19.93
C MET A 1 2.68 4.10 -19.74
N HIS A 2 2.21 5.01 -18.88
CA HIS A 2 0.79 5.25 -18.60
C HIS A 2 0.54 6.74 -18.40
N ASN A 3 -0.39 7.36 -19.15
CA ASN A 3 -0.64 8.81 -19.18
C ASN A 3 0.64 9.67 -19.24
N GLY A 4 1.60 9.30 -20.09
CA GLY A 4 2.86 10.05 -20.22
C GLY A 4 3.89 9.80 -19.10
N VAL A 5 3.56 9.00 -18.09
CA VAL A 5 4.48 8.62 -17.00
C VAL A 5 5.11 7.26 -17.28
N GLU A 6 6.43 7.15 -17.13
CA GLU A 6 7.14 5.87 -17.22
C GLU A 6 6.95 5.08 -15.91
N ILE A 7 6.44 3.85 -16.02
CA ILE A 7 6.34 2.91 -14.90
C ILE A 7 7.47 1.90 -15.07
N LYS A 8 8.35 1.84 -14.07
CA LYS A 8 9.45 0.89 -13.99
C LYS A 8 9.08 -0.23 -13.03
N SER A 9 9.68 -1.39 -13.20
CA SER A 9 9.49 -2.53 -12.31
C SER A 9 10.81 -3.17 -11.95
N TYR A 10 10.89 -3.66 -10.72
CA TYR A 10 11.90 -4.61 -10.29
C TYR A 10 11.19 -5.91 -9.92
N ILE A 11 11.64 -7.02 -10.47
CA ILE A 11 11.05 -8.34 -10.24
C ILE A 11 12.00 -9.05 -9.27
N PHE A 12 11.49 -9.35 -8.08
CA PHE A 12 12.21 -10.16 -7.11
C PHE A 12 11.77 -11.62 -7.27
N PRO A 13 12.73 -12.57 -7.36
CA PRO A 13 12.42 -13.99 -7.32
C PRO A 13 11.82 -14.37 -5.96
N ASN A 14 11.08 -15.47 -5.92
CA ASN A 14 10.46 -15.97 -4.69
C ASN A 14 11.51 -16.10 -3.56
N PRO A 15 11.29 -15.48 -2.38
CA PRO A 15 12.17 -15.66 -1.23
C PRO A 15 12.42 -17.14 -0.90
N ASN A 16 11.43 -18.01 -1.08
CA ASN A 16 11.57 -19.45 -0.83
C ASN A 16 12.57 -20.12 -1.80
N GLU A 17 12.64 -19.65 -3.05
CA GLU A 17 13.66 -20.11 -4.02
C GLU A 17 15.05 -19.57 -3.68
N VAL A 18 15.14 -18.33 -3.18
CA VAL A 18 16.42 -17.70 -2.81
C VAL A 18 16.98 -18.24 -1.51
N PHE A 19 16.13 -18.55 -0.53
CA PHE A 19 16.53 -18.98 0.81
C PHE A 19 16.40 -20.49 1.04
N GLY A 20 15.95 -21.27 0.04
CA GLY A 20 15.88 -22.73 0.09
C GLY A 20 14.92 -23.27 1.17
N VAL A 21 13.94 -22.46 1.58
CA VAL A 21 12.99 -22.82 2.64
C VAL A 21 11.81 -23.53 1.97
N THR A 22 11.81 -24.87 2.00
CA THR A 22 10.61 -25.66 1.71
C THR A 22 9.81 -25.75 3.01
N SER A 23 8.75 -24.96 3.17
CA SER A 23 7.91 -25.03 4.36
C SER A 23 6.57 -25.66 4.02
N SER A 24 6.13 -26.65 4.80
CA SER A 24 4.81 -27.29 4.62
C SER A 24 3.65 -26.42 5.13
N ASP A 25 3.84 -25.10 5.19
CA ASP A 25 2.94 -24.15 5.82
C ASP A 25 1.97 -23.58 4.78
N PRO A 26 0.66 -23.42 5.03
CA PRO A 26 -0.26 -22.78 4.09
C PRO A 26 0.15 -21.37 3.63
N PHE A 27 1.10 -20.73 4.31
CA PHE A 27 1.74 -19.48 3.89
C PHE A 27 2.81 -19.63 2.77
N ASP A 28 3.15 -20.87 2.37
CA ASP A 28 4.17 -21.16 1.34
C ASP A 28 3.69 -20.92 -0.10
N GLN A 29 2.43 -20.53 -0.29
CA GLN A 29 1.90 -20.07 -1.58
C GLN A 29 2.11 -18.55 -1.77
N MET A 30 3.33 -18.09 -1.46
CA MET A 30 3.75 -16.77 -1.92
C MET A 30 3.79 -16.75 -3.46
N PRO A 31 3.44 -15.62 -4.09
CA PRO A 31 3.50 -15.50 -5.53
C PRO A 31 4.92 -15.83 -6.02
N PRO A 32 5.05 -16.51 -7.18
CA PRO A 32 6.34 -16.97 -7.70
C PRO A 32 7.32 -15.81 -7.94
N GLU A 33 6.79 -14.61 -8.16
CA GLU A 33 7.55 -13.39 -8.34
C GLU A 33 6.88 -12.23 -7.58
N TRP A 34 7.69 -11.36 -7.00
CA TRP A 34 7.24 -10.14 -6.34
C TRP A 34 7.65 -8.94 -7.19
N HIS A 35 6.67 -8.22 -7.74
CA HIS A 35 6.99 -7.05 -8.55
C HIS A 35 6.87 -5.78 -7.72
N TRP A 36 7.94 -5.00 -7.72
CA TRP A 36 7.97 -3.65 -7.19
C TRP A 36 7.86 -2.70 -8.36
N TYR A 37 6.73 -2.02 -8.47
CA TYR A 37 6.52 -0.98 -9.47
C TYR A 37 6.84 0.37 -8.86
N TYR A 38 7.50 1.23 -9.64
CA TYR A 38 7.74 2.60 -9.25
C TYR A 38 7.65 3.55 -10.45
N ALA A 39 7.29 4.79 -10.17
CA ALA A 39 7.22 5.86 -11.16
C ALA A 39 7.56 7.20 -10.52
N PHE A 40 8.29 8.05 -11.24
CA PHE A 40 8.49 9.44 -10.86
C PHE A 40 7.47 10.30 -11.60
N ASN A 41 6.69 11.08 -10.85
CA ASN A 41 5.75 12.02 -11.42
C ASN A 41 5.72 13.30 -10.57
N GLU A 42 5.93 14.46 -11.22
CA GLU A 42 5.86 15.79 -10.58
C GLU A 42 6.68 15.91 -9.27
N GLY A 43 7.90 15.39 -9.26
CA GLY A 43 8.79 15.43 -8.08
C GLY A 43 8.43 14.45 -6.97
N GLN A 44 7.52 13.51 -7.22
CA GLN A 44 7.11 12.49 -6.26
C GLN A 44 7.44 11.09 -6.78
N LEU A 45 7.92 10.23 -5.88
CA LEU A 45 8.09 8.81 -6.14
C LEU A 45 6.79 8.07 -5.77
N LEU A 46 6.15 7.46 -6.76
CA LEU A 46 5.08 6.49 -6.56
C LEU A 46 5.73 5.11 -6.47
N PHE A 47 5.32 4.33 -5.47
CA PHE A 47 5.81 2.97 -5.25
C PHE A 47 4.64 2.05 -4.89
N ALA A 48 4.60 0.87 -5.50
CA ALA A 48 3.62 -0.17 -5.16
C ALA A 48 4.22 -1.56 -5.37
N THR A 49 3.79 -2.50 -4.55
CA THR A 49 4.10 -3.92 -4.69
C THR A 49 2.87 -4.66 -5.20
N GLY A 50 3.02 -5.60 -6.12
CA GLY A 50 1.91 -6.40 -6.63
C GLY A 50 2.33 -7.29 -7.79
N THR A 51 1.37 -7.96 -8.44
CA THR A 51 1.63 -8.77 -9.64
C THR A 51 1.51 -7.97 -10.93
N THR A 52 0.88 -6.79 -10.87
CA THR A 52 0.63 -5.92 -12.03
C THR A 52 0.84 -4.44 -11.69
N PRO A 53 1.10 -3.56 -12.69
CA PRO A 53 1.30 -2.13 -12.46
C PRO A 53 0.02 -1.35 -12.13
N GLN A 54 -1.12 -2.02 -11.95
CA GLN A 54 -2.46 -1.41 -11.84
C GLN A 54 -2.55 -0.39 -10.70
N LEU A 55 -1.88 -0.62 -9.56
CA LEU A 55 -1.88 0.30 -8.41
C LEU A 55 -1.16 1.62 -8.72
N ILE A 56 -0.05 1.55 -9.46
CA ILE A 56 0.67 2.75 -9.91
C ILE A 56 -0.15 3.46 -11.00
N GLN A 57 -0.76 2.71 -11.92
CA GLN A 57 -1.64 3.27 -12.96
C GLN A 57 -2.86 3.98 -12.36
N ALA A 58 -3.53 3.39 -11.37
CA ALA A 58 -4.64 4.00 -10.63
C ALA A 58 -4.18 5.28 -9.91
N SER A 59 -2.99 5.24 -9.30
CA SER A 59 -2.39 6.42 -8.64
C SER A 59 -2.05 7.54 -9.61
N ILE A 60 -1.59 7.22 -10.82
CA ILE A 60 -1.37 8.18 -11.91
C ILE A 60 -2.71 8.74 -12.41
N ASN A 61 -3.72 7.89 -12.63
CA ASN A 61 -5.07 8.31 -13.05
C ASN A 61 -5.73 9.27 -12.07
N ARG A 62 -5.59 9.04 -10.75
CA ARG A 62 -6.05 9.94 -9.69
C ARG A 62 -5.41 11.32 -9.76
N ARG A 63 -4.20 11.44 -10.31
CA ARG A 63 -3.51 12.73 -10.44
C ARG A 63 -3.85 13.48 -11.70
N THR A 64 -4.06 12.77 -12.82
CA THR A 64 -4.38 13.38 -14.11
C THR A 64 -5.84 13.82 -14.25
N GLY A 65 -6.63 13.80 -13.15
CA GLY A 65 -7.97 14.37 -13.09
C GLY A 65 -9.13 13.42 -13.39
N ASN A 66 -8.87 12.11 -13.53
CA ASN A 66 -9.95 11.12 -13.73
C ASN A 66 -10.61 10.66 -12.40
N SER A 67 -10.15 11.19 -11.26
CA SER A 67 -10.70 10.98 -9.92
C SER A 67 -10.08 11.97 -8.92
N GLU A 68 -10.54 11.98 -7.67
CA GLU A 68 -10.03 12.86 -6.59
C GLU A 68 -8.51 12.70 -6.39
N LYS A 69 -7.78 13.82 -6.30
CA LYS A 69 -6.31 13.77 -6.19
C LYS A 69 -5.89 13.27 -4.82
N PHE A 70 -4.83 12.46 -4.78
CA PHE A 70 -4.26 12.00 -3.52
C PHE A 70 -3.90 13.14 -2.55
N SER A 71 -3.36 14.24 -3.07
CA SER A 71 -3.04 15.44 -2.28
C SER A 71 -4.26 16.15 -1.68
N GLU A 72 -5.44 15.92 -2.26
CA GLU A 72 -6.72 16.49 -1.82
C GLU A 72 -7.43 15.58 -0.81
N HIS A 73 -6.97 14.33 -0.63
CA HIS A 73 -7.57 13.40 0.32
C HIS A 73 -7.45 13.93 1.77
N PRO A 74 -8.56 14.05 2.53
CA PRO A 74 -8.55 14.67 3.86
C PRO A 74 -7.56 14.03 4.85
N SER A 75 -7.42 12.70 4.83
CA SER A 75 -6.45 12.02 5.71
C SER A 75 -5.00 12.28 5.31
N TYR A 76 -4.72 12.47 4.01
CA TYR A 76 -3.40 12.88 3.55
C TYR A 76 -3.08 14.31 4.00
N GLN A 77 -4.02 15.25 3.83
CA GLN A 77 -3.85 16.63 4.28
C GLN A 77 -3.60 16.73 5.79
N LYS A 78 -4.33 15.94 6.58
CA LYS A 78 -4.14 15.84 8.03
C LYS A 78 -2.73 15.32 8.37
N LEU A 79 -2.24 14.34 7.62
CA LEU A 79 -0.92 13.74 7.80
C LEU A 79 0.20 14.74 7.43
N THR A 80 0.11 15.41 6.28
CA THR A 80 1.05 16.45 5.87
C THR A 80 1.02 17.67 6.79
N GLY A 81 -0.15 18.05 7.30
CA GLY A 81 -0.27 19.15 8.27
C GLY A 81 0.48 18.88 9.58
N LYS A 82 0.64 17.61 9.97
CA LYS A 82 1.40 17.20 11.17
C LYS A 82 2.87 16.95 10.88
N LEU A 83 3.19 16.36 9.74
CA LEU A 83 4.56 16.00 9.36
C LEU A 83 5.34 17.15 8.71
N GLY A 84 4.65 18.21 8.30
CA GLY A 84 5.22 19.30 7.50
C GLY A 84 5.09 19.03 6.00
N THR A 85 5.18 20.10 5.22
CA THR A 85 5.09 20.07 3.74
C THR A 85 6.41 20.43 3.08
N ASP A 86 7.39 20.92 3.84
CA ASP A 86 8.70 21.38 3.42
C ASP A 86 9.81 20.34 3.70
N ASN A 87 9.43 19.06 3.66
CA ASN A 87 10.33 17.94 3.92
C ASN A 87 11.10 17.54 2.66
N ASN A 88 12.34 17.09 2.84
CA ASN A 88 13.11 16.48 1.76
C ASN A 88 12.56 15.10 1.38
N VAL A 89 11.99 14.38 2.36
CA VAL A 89 11.34 13.09 2.17
C VAL A 89 10.02 13.07 2.96
N LEU A 90 8.96 12.60 2.31
CA LEU A 90 7.69 12.28 2.96
C LEU A 90 7.20 10.92 2.46
N LEU A 91 6.95 10.02 3.40
CA LEU A 91 6.28 8.74 3.18
C LEU A 91 4.91 8.80 3.83
N ALA A 92 3.88 8.45 3.08
CA ALA A 92 2.51 8.34 3.56
C ALA A 92 1.97 6.96 3.15
N ILE A 93 1.59 6.16 4.14
CA ILE A 93 1.17 4.77 3.92
C ILE A 93 -0.28 4.63 4.36
N SER A 94 -1.08 4.01 3.50
CA SER A 94 -2.43 3.57 3.82
C SER A 94 -2.43 2.05 4.06
N PRO A 95 -2.50 1.60 5.32
CA PRO A 95 -2.54 0.16 5.63
C PRO A 95 -3.72 -0.56 4.96
N ILE A 96 -4.87 0.11 4.85
CA ILE A 96 -6.06 -0.44 4.18
C ILE A 96 -5.82 -0.60 2.68
N THR A 97 -5.18 0.37 2.03
CA THR A 97 -4.82 0.25 0.60
C THR A 97 -3.81 -0.88 0.38
N ALA A 98 -2.80 -0.98 1.26
CA ALA A 98 -1.84 -2.10 1.23
C ALA A 98 -2.55 -3.45 1.41
N PHE A 99 -3.50 -3.55 2.35
CA PHE A 99 -4.30 -4.74 2.54
C PHE A 99 -5.13 -5.09 1.30
N LYS A 100 -5.84 -4.13 0.71
CA LYS A 100 -6.61 -4.35 -0.54
C LYS A 100 -5.73 -4.84 -1.68
N SER A 101 -4.48 -4.37 -1.77
CA SER A 101 -3.54 -4.82 -2.81
C SER A 101 -3.08 -6.27 -2.66
N ILE A 102 -3.09 -6.83 -1.45
CA ILE A 102 -2.68 -8.21 -1.21
C ILE A 102 -3.85 -9.20 -1.26
N LEU A 103 -5.10 -8.74 -1.11
CA LEU A 103 -6.29 -9.62 -1.14
C LEU A 103 -6.34 -10.55 -2.37
N PRO A 104 -6.14 -10.07 -3.62
CA PRO A 104 -6.19 -10.95 -4.79
C PRO A 104 -5.10 -12.02 -4.81
N VAL A 105 -3.97 -11.77 -4.14
CA VAL A 105 -2.87 -12.74 -4.01
C VAL A 105 -3.29 -13.84 -3.01
N VAL A 106 -3.90 -13.45 -1.89
CA VAL A 106 -4.38 -14.41 -0.88
C VAL A 106 -5.54 -15.26 -1.42
N GLU A 107 -6.43 -14.68 -2.23
CA GLU A 107 -7.51 -15.43 -2.90
C GLU A 107 -6.98 -16.52 -3.85
N GLN A 108 -5.81 -16.32 -4.45
CA GLN A 108 -5.20 -17.30 -5.36
C GLN A 108 -4.42 -18.39 -4.62
N ALA A 109 -4.01 -18.13 -3.38
CA ALA A 109 -3.10 -18.96 -2.60
C ALA A 109 -3.79 -20.03 -1.73
N ASP A 110 -5.08 -19.93 -1.42
CA ASP A 110 -5.77 -20.98 -0.66
C ASP A 110 -7.27 -21.00 -0.97
N PRO A 111 -7.84 -22.10 -1.49
CA PRO A 111 -9.27 -22.23 -1.78
C PRO A 111 -10.18 -21.96 -0.57
N ASN A 112 -9.75 -22.31 0.65
CA ASN A 112 -10.55 -22.11 1.86
C ASN A 112 -10.52 -20.63 2.29
N SER A 113 -9.35 -20.01 2.24
CA SER A 113 -9.18 -18.57 2.45
C SER A 113 -9.89 -17.76 1.38
N ALA A 114 -9.91 -18.21 0.13
CA ALA A 114 -10.59 -17.58 -0.99
C ALA A 114 -12.11 -17.50 -0.76
N ALA A 115 -12.73 -18.55 -0.24
CA ALA A 115 -14.16 -18.55 0.07
C ALA A 115 -14.50 -17.53 1.18
N MET A 116 -13.71 -17.49 2.27
CA MET A 116 -13.89 -16.49 3.33
C MET A 116 -13.64 -15.06 2.83
N ILE A 117 -12.54 -14.85 2.11
CA ILE A 117 -12.21 -13.53 1.57
C ILE A 117 -13.27 -13.08 0.57
N GLN A 118 -13.79 -13.95 -0.28
CA GLN A 118 -14.89 -13.62 -1.19
C GLN A 118 -16.15 -13.20 -0.44
N MET A 119 -16.52 -13.89 0.64
CA MET A 119 -17.67 -13.53 1.47
C MET A 119 -17.52 -12.15 2.12
N PHE A 120 -16.30 -11.76 2.51
CA PHE A 120 -16.01 -10.48 3.15
C PHE A 120 -15.41 -9.42 2.20
N SER A 121 -15.22 -9.74 0.92
CA SER A 121 -14.56 -8.89 -0.07
C SER A 121 -15.26 -7.54 -0.22
N GLY A 122 -16.59 -7.54 -0.24
CA GLY A 122 -17.39 -6.32 -0.26
C GLY A 122 -17.21 -5.45 0.99
N VAL A 123 -16.99 -6.05 2.16
CA VAL A 123 -16.69 -5.29 3.39
C VAL A 123 -15.31 -4.66 3.29
N PHE A 124 -14.29 -5.45 2.91
CA PHE A 124 -12.92 -4.98 2.81
C PHE A 124 -12.73 -3.91 1.72
N MET A 125 -13.34 -4.08 0.56
CA MET A 125 -13.26 -3.13 -0.55
C MET A 125 -13.90 -1.77 -0.22
N ASN A 126 -14.93 -1.77 0.63
CA ASN A 126 -15.61 -0.57 1.09
C ASN A 126 -14.94 0.11 2.29
N LEU A 127 -13.86 -0.45 2.86
CA LEU A 127 -13.13 0.22 3.92
C LEU A 127 -12.55 1.56 3.42
N PRO A 128 -12.69 2.65 4.19
CA PRO A 128 -12.20 3.97 3.80
C PRO A 128 -10.67 3.95 3.68
N GLU A 129 -10.15 4.47 2.57
CA GLU A 129 -8.70 4.59 2.36
C GLU A 129 -8.17 5.73 3.25
N ASN A 130 -7.55 5.39 4.38
CA ASN A 130 -6.90 6.38 5.25
C ASN A 130 -5.38 6.22 5.23
N TYR A 131 -4.66 7.35 5.25
CA TYR A 131 -3.21 7.39 5.39
C TYR A 131 -2.87 7.50 6.87
N SER A 132 -2.62 6.35 7.48
CA SER A 132 -2.55 6.20 8.94
C SER A 132 -1.13 6.19 9.48
N ILE A 133 -0.15 6.04 8.60
CA ILE A 133 1.27 5.99 8.93
C ILE A 133 1.95 7.02 8.04
N GLY A 134 2.76 7.88 8.65
CA GLY A 134 3.58 8.79 7.88
C GLY A 134 4.93 9.04 8.52
N PHE A 135 5.92 9.19 7.68
CA PHE A 135 7.28 9.49 8.05
C PHE A 135 7.76 10.69 7.24
N SER A 136 8.39 11.66 7.88
CA SER A 136 9.07 12.74 7.18
C SER A 136 10.49 12.92 7.67
N ALA A 137 11.36 13.36 6.76
CA ALA A 137 12.72 13.75 7.07
C ALA A 137 13.06 15.06 6.36
N LYS A 138 13.71 15.97 7.09
CA LYS A 138 14.18 17.25 6.59
C LYS A 138 15.63 17.48 7.00
N ALA A 139 16.47 17.82 6.03
CA ALA A 139 17.84 18.24 6.27
C ALA A 139 17.86 19.70 6.73
N GLY A 140 18.53 19.95 7.85
CA GLY A 140 18.93 21.27 8.31
C GLY A 140 20.41 21.50 8.05
N ASP A 141 20.92 22.67 8.45
CA ASP A 141 22.30 23.08 8.17
C ASP A 141 23.36 22.12 8.77
N ASN A 142 23.03 21.44 9.89
CA ASN A 142 23.90 20.45 10.55
C ASN A 142 23.12 19.29 11.20
N SER A 143 21.86 19.06 10.82
CA SER A 143 21.01 18.01 11.43
C SER A 143 20.06 17.39 10.40
N ILE A 144 19.48 16.25 10.76
CA ILE A 144 18.34 15.67 10.04
C ILE A 144 17.19 15.58 11.05
N ASP A 145 16.14 16.35 10.80
CA ASP A 145 14.92 16.32 11.60
C ASP A 145 13.99 15.27 11.02
N THR A 146 13.57 14.31 11.86
CA THR A 146 12.64 13.25 11.44
C THR A 146 11.36 13.26 12.26
N LYS A 147 10.23 12.99 11.63
CA LYS A 147 8.93 12.81 12.32
C LYS A 147 8.29 11.51 11.90
N LEU A 148 7.76 10.77 12.87
CA LEU A 148 6.93 9.59 12.65
C LEU A 148 5.54 9.86 13.24
N LEU A 149 4.50 9.62 12.44
CA LEU A 149 3.11 9.72 12.85
C LEU A 149 2.41 8.38 12.61
N LEU A 150 1.71 7.92 13.64
CA LEU A 150 0.87 6.73 13.61
C LEU A 150 -0.51 7.09 14.17
N THR A 151 -1.57 6.93 13.38
CA THR A 151 -2.96 7.19 13.80
C THR A 151 -3.71 5.87 13.97
N LEU A 152 -3.55 5.25 15.14
CA LEU A 152 -4.16 3.95 15.46
C LEU A 152 -5.68 3.92 15.31
N GLY A 153 -6.37 5.05 15.51
CA GLY A 153 -7.82 5.16 15.31
C GLY A 153 -8.26 4.84 13.87
N ASP A 154 -7.40 5.09 12.88
CA ASP A 154 -7.70 4.84 11.47
C ASP A 154 -7.64 3.34 11.12
N PHE A 155 -7.11 2.49 12.02
CA PHE A 155 -7.09 1.04 11.87
C PHE A 155 -8.37 0.37 12.39
N LYS A 156 -9.21 1.10 13.14
CA LYS A 156 -10.42 0.55 13.75
C LYS A 156 -11.34 -0.17 12.74
N PRO A 157 -11.64 0.40 11.56
CA PRO A 157 -12.48 -0.28 10.57
C PRO A 157 -11.86 -1.59 10.07
N LEU A 158 -10.54 -1.62 9.91
CA LEU A 158 -9.80 -2.81 9.49
C LEU A 158 -9.87 -3.91 10.56
N PHE A 159 -9.64 -3.57 11.83
CA PHE A 159 -9.78 -4.53 12.93
C PHE A 159 -11.21 -5.03 13.12
N GLN A 160 -12.22 -4.18 12.92
CA GLN A 160 -13.62 -4.59 12.94
C GLN A 160 -13.95 -5.57 11.82
N ALA A 161 -13.42 -5.34 10.61
CA ALA A 161 -13.57 -6.27 9.50
C ALA A 161 -12.90 -7.62 9.78
N PHE A 162 -11.71 -7.61 10.39
CA PHE A 162 -11.06 -8.83 10.86
C PHE A 162 -11.86 -9.56 11.94
N GLY A 163 -12.42 -8.84 12.92
CA GLY A 163 -13.29 -9.44 13.95
C GLY A 163 -14.49 -10.17 13.35
N MET A 164 -15.16 -9.54 12.37
CA MET A 164 -16.28 -10.18 11.66
C MET A 164 -15.87 -11.44 10.88
N MET A 165 -14.68 -11.43 10.26
CA MET A 165 -14.18 -12.57 9.49
C MET A 165 -13.72 -13.73 10.38
N PHE A 166 -13.05 -13.43 11.50
CA PHE A 166 -12.49 -14.45 12.40
C PHE A 166 -13.40 -14.81 13.59
N GLY A 167 -14.58 -14.21 13.69
CA GLY A 167 -15.54 -14.47 14.77
C GLY A 167 -15.04 -14.03 16.16
N MET A 168 -14.21 -12.97 16.22
CA MET A 168 -13.75 -12.34 17.46
C MET A 168 -14.61 -11.13 17.84
#